data_AF-A0A195DI57-F1
#
_entry.id   AF-A0A195DI57-F1
#
_cell.length_a   1.000
_cell.length_b   1.000
_cell.length_c   1.000
_cell.angle_alpha   90.00
_cell.angle_beta   90.00
_cell.angle_gamma   90.00
#
_symmetry.space_group_name_H-M   'P 1'
#
loop_
_entity.id
_entity.type
_entity.pdbx_description
1 polymer ?
#
loop_
_entity_poly.entity_id
_entity_poly.type
_entity_poly.pdbx_seq_one_letter_code
_entity_poly.pdbx_strand_id
1 'polypeptide(L)'
;MQELKQKMDPEEYNKFTKEMCFTARRTDNFFAGIHTDQTIEQTLMKSMSVEGGPFRRGATDSVVYQWINGVVCTSDIIEGMETFCNISFKKSHQHADFTDARITRGDAEIKKLKEWLQSHDPFSELDVITNIATGVIDHEKTINCYNAFDQGIETVKKINGQNFRDLKLKTSQKVVPLLAANSKLKINNEHVPIDPLLLFQRITVLKKSDTDLQNYMKNELAPYLLSLYDDAGM
;
A
#
# COMPACT_ATOMS: atom_id res chain seq x y z
N MET A 1 47.14 13.62 -3.10
CA MET A 1 48.32 12.78 -2.83
C MET A 1 49.52 13.56 -2.27
N GLN A 2 49.87 14.73 -2.81
CA GLN A 2 51.10 15.43 -2.38
C GLN A 2 51.03 16.03 -0.96
N GLU A 3 49.84 16.38 -0.45
CA GLU A 3 49.67 16.91 0.91
C GLU A 3 49.36 15.85 1.98
N LEU A 4 49.25 14.57 1.59
CA LEU A 4 48.79 13.51 2.51
C LEU A 4 49.72 13.35 3.72
N LYS A 5 51.02 13.54 3.52
CA LYS A 5 52.04 13.47 4.57
C LYS A 5 51.84 14.49 5.70
N GLN A 6 51.16 15.61 5.40
CA GLN A 6 50.91 16.69 6.36
C GLN A 6 49.59 16.52 7.12
N LYS A 7 48.69 15.66 6.64
CA LYS A 7 47.32 15.51 7.16
C LYS A 7 47.07 14.16 7.84
N MET A 8 47.77 13.11 7.45
CA MET A 8 47.66 11.78 8.06
C MET A 8 48.66 11.60 9.19
N ASP A 9 48.30 10.73 10.13
CA ASP A 9 49.25 10.23 11.13
C ASP A 9 50.47 9.60 10.42
N PRO A 10 51.71 9.82 10.91
CA PRO A 10 52.91 9.31 10.27
C PRO A 10 52.93 7.79 10.10
N GLU A 11 52.35 7.04 11.03
CA GLU A 11 52.30 5.58 10.98
C GLU A 11 51.31 5.10 9.91
N GLU A 12 50.12 5.70 9.87
CA GLU A 12 49.12 5.42 8.83
C GLU A 12 49.61 5.81 7.43
N TYR A 13 50.31 6.93 7.30
CA TYR A 13 50.91 7.34 6.03
C TYR A 13 51.94 6.33 5.53
N ASN A 14 52.71 5.73 6.43
CA ASN A 14 53.72 4.72 6.10
C ASN A 14 53.05 3.40 5.68
N LYS A 15 52.02 2.95 6.42
CA LYS A 15 51.18 1.79 6.06
C LYS A 15 50.49 1.96 4.72
N PHE A 16 49.98 3.17 4.45
CA PHE A 16 49.36 3.52 3.19
C PHE A 16 50.39 3.48 2.05
N THR A 17 51.48 4.26 2.15
CA THR A 17 52.38 4.46 0.99
C THR A 17 53.41 3.35 0.76
N LYS A 18 53.91 2.69 1.81
CA LYS A 18 54.99 1.70 1.68
C LYS A 18 54.51 0.26 1.81
N GLU A 19 53.57 0.01 2.71
CA GLU A 19 53.05 -1.34 2.96
C GLU A 19 51.84 -1.67 2.07
N MET A 20 51.30 -0.66 1.36
CA MET A 20 50.18 -0.79 0.42
C MET A 20 48.95 -1.46 1.05
N CYS A 21 48.69 -1.23 2.34
CA CYS A 21 47.58 -1.83 3.10
C CYS A 21 46.18 -1.47 2.57
N PHE A 22 46.09 -0.58 1.58
CA PHE A 22 44.84 -0.23 0.89
C PHE A 22 44.59 -1.06 -0.37
N THR A 23 45.48 -2.00 -0.72
CA THR A 23 45.34 -2.84 -1.93
C THR A 23 45.03 -4.29 -1.58
N ALA A 24 44.12 -4.90 -2.34
CA ALA A 24 43.82 -6.32 -2.28
C ALA A 24 44.25 -7.01 -3.57
N ARG A 25 44.86 -8.20 -3.43
CA ARG A 25 45.29 -9.01 -4.57
C ARG A 25 44.16 -9.95 -4.99
N ARG A 26 43.68 -9.82 -6.23
CA ARG A 26 42.60 -10.68 -6.77
C ARG A 26 43.10 -11.84 -7.64
N THR A 27 44.31 -11.73 -8.18
CA THR A 27 44.90 -12.75 -9.07
C THR A 27 46.37 -12.93 -8.75
N ASP A 28 46.91 -14.10 -9.10
CA ASP A 28 48.32 -14.44 -8.88
C ASP A 28 49.30 -13.75 -9.87
N ASN A 29 48.83 -12.76 -10.62
CA ASN A 29 49.66 -11.95 -11.50
C ASN A 29 50.63 -11.07 -10.70
N PHE A 30 51.79 -10.77 -11.30
CA PHE A 30 52.90 -10.05 -10.65
C PHE A 30 52.55 -8.60 -10.26
N PHE A 31 51.59 -7.97 -10.95
CA PHE A 31 51.07 -6.64 -10.64
C PHE A 31 49.54 -6.68 -10.64
N ALA A 32 48.94 -6.92 -9.48
CA ALA A 32 47.49 -7.18 -9.35
C ALA A 32 46.87 -6.56 -8.08
N GLY A 33 47.51 -5.53 -7.51
CA GLY A 33 46.96 -4.78 -6.38
C GLY A 33 45.88 -3.82 -6.87
N ILE A 34 44.62 -4.10 -6.54
CA ILE A 34 43.49 -3.19 -6.77
C ILE A 34 43.16 -2.53 -5.44
N HIS A 35 42.77 -1.26 -5.44
CA HIS A 35 42.31 -0.60 -4.23
C HIS A 35 41.15 -1.39 -3.58
N THR A 36 41.17 -1.54 -2.27
CA THR A 36 40.13 -2.24 -1.51
C THR A 36 38.76 -1.61 -1.74
N ASP A 37 38.69 -0.29 -1.79
CA ASP A 37 37.48 0.47 -2.11
C ASP A 37 36.92 0.12 -3.51
N GLN A 38 37.78 0.15 -4.54
CA GLN A 38 37.40 -0.29 -5.89
C GLN A 38 36.99 -1.77 -5.94
N THR A 39 37.61 -2.62 -5.11
CA THR A 39 37.26 -4.04 -5.03
C THR A 39 35.88 -4.23 -4.42
N ILE A 40 35.56 -3.48 -3.36
CA ILE A 40 34.22 -3.44 -2.75
C ILE A 40 33.22 -2.92 -3.78
N GLU A 41 33.51 -1.82 -4.45
CA GLU A 41 32.60 -1.22 -5.42
C GLU A 41 32.31 -2.16 -6.61
N GLN A 42 33.35 -2.71 -7.24
CA GLN A 42 33.20 -3.51 -8.46
C GLN A 42 32.71 -4.94 -8.20
N THR A 43 32.89 -5.46 -7.00
CA THR A 43 32.57 -6.86 -6.68
C THR A 43 31.33 -6.97 -5.79
N LEU A 44 31.28 -6.19 -4.71
CA LEU A 44 30.13 -6.15 -3.82
C LEU A 44 29.07 -5.21 -4.41
N MET A 45 29.37 -3.92 -4.57
CA MET A 45 28.34 -2.92 -4.90
C MET A 45 27.73 -3.08 -6.30
N LYS A 46 28.53 -3.41 -7.32
CA LYS A 46 28.05 -3.68 -8.69
C LYS A 46 27.11 -4.89 -8.76
N SER A 47 27.32 -5.86 -7.86
CA SER A 47 26.47 -7.04 -7.73
C SER A 47 25.18 -6.76 -6.95
N MET A 48 25.20 -5.68 -6.14
CA MET A 48 24.11 -5.19 -5.29
C MET A 48 23.22 -4.15 -5.97
N SER A 49 23.67 -3.49 -7.04
CA SER A 49 22.91 -2.44 -7.74
C SER A 49 21.93 -3.03 -8.77
N VAL A 50 20.89 -3.71 -8.28
CA VAL A 50 19.72 -4.08 -9.09
C VAL A 50 18.47 -3.59 -8.38
N GLU A 51 17.66 -2.78 -9.06
CA GLU A 51 16.34 -2.38 -8.56
C GLU A 51 15.52 -3.63 -8.19
N GLY A 52 15.13 -3.74 -6.91
CA GLY A 52 14.21 -4.77 -6.41
C GLY A 52 14.83 -5.86 -5.53
N GLY A 53 16.12 -5.80 -5.20
CA GLY A 53 16.79 -6.80 -4.35
C GLY A 53 17.91 -7.55 -5.08
N PRO A 54 18.57 -8.51 -4.41
CA PRO A 54 19.84 -9.03 -4.88
C PRO A 54 19.64 -9.91 -6.14
N PHE A 55 20.38 -9.57 -7.19
CA PHE A 55 20.69 -10.36 -8.41
C PHE A 55 19.54 -10.64 -9.40
N ARG A 56 19.46 -9.85 -10.47
CA ARG A 56 18.62 -10.19 -11.65
C ARG A 56 19.11 -11.43 -12.42
N ARG A 57 20.36 -11.89 -12.25
CA ARG A 57 20.95 -13.13 -12.83
C ARG A 57 22.37 -13.39 -12.29
N GLY A 58 22.67 -14.62 -11.86
CA GLY A 58 24.05 -15.15 -11.80
C GLY A 58 24.75 -15.23 -10.43
N ALA A 59 24.10 -14.93 -9.31
CA ALA A 59 24.67 -15.19 -7.99
C ALA A 59 24.28 -16.56 -7.45
N THR A 60 25.17 -17.16 -6.68
CA THR A 60 24.92 -18.40 -5.95
C THR A 60 24.23 -18.12 -4.63
N ASP A 61 23.43 -19.06 -4.13
CA ASP A 61 22.65 -18.91 -2.89
C ASP A 61 23.53 -18.57 -1.67
N SER A 62 24.77 -19.06 -1.64
CA SER A 62 25.74 -18.73 -0.59
C SER A 62 26.07 -17.23 -0.54
N VAL A 63 26.22 -16.59 -1.70
CA VAL A 63 26.49 -15.14 -1.79
C VAL A 63 25.27 -14.33 -1.35
N VAL A 64 24.07 -14.79 -1.72
CA VAL A 64 22.80 -14.18 -1.26
C VAL A 64 22.68 -14.28 0.26
N TYR A 65 22.97 -15.44 0.84
CA TYR A 65 22.90 -15.68 2.28
C TYR A 65 23.89 -14.81 3.07
N GLN A 66 25.14 -14.75 2.62
CA GLN A 66 26.16 -13.87 3.22
C GLN A 66 25.75 -12.39 3.14
N TRP A 67 25.09 -11.98 2.07
CA TRP A 67 24.58 -10.61 1.92
C TRP A 67 23.44 -10.31 2.88
N ILE A 68 22.43 -11.18 2.99
CA ILE A 68 21.29 -10.98 3.91
C ILE A 68 21.80 -10.83 5.33
N ASN A 69 22.69 -11.72 5.77
CA ASN A 69 23.29 -11.64 7.10
C ASN A 69 24.19 -10.40 7.24
N GLY A 70 24.97 -10.08 6.21
CA GLY A 70 25.88 -8.94 6.21
C GLY A 70 25.15 -7.60 6.35
N VAL A 71 24.08 -7.38 5.57
CA VAL A 71 23.28 -6.15 5.60
C VAL A 71 22.58 -5.97 6.94
N VAL A 72 22.07 -7.05 7.54
CA VAL A 72 21.46 -6.98 8.87
C VAL A 72 22.52 -6.65 9.93
N CYS A 73 23.74 -7.18 9.81
CA CYS A 73 24.82 -6.86 10.75
C CYS A 73 25.43 -5.47 10.55
N THR A 74 25.32 -4.89 9.35
CA THR A 74 25.93 -3.58 9.04
C THR A 74 24.92 -2.44 8.97
N SER A 75 23.62 -2.70 9.15
CA SER A 75 22.57 -1.67 9.11
C SER A 75 22.86 -0.52 10.07
N ASP A 76 23.23 -0.86 11.30
CA ASP A 76 23.42 0.11 12.38
C ASP A 76 24.66 0.98 12.13
N ILE A 77 25.69 0.40 11.50
CA ILE A 77 26.90 1.12 11.10
C ILE A 77 26.59 2.06 9.93
N ILE A 78 25.83 1.59 8.95
CA ILE A 78 25.41 2.40 7.80
C ILE A 78 24.55 3.58 8.28
N GLU A 79 23.56 3.33 9.14
CA GLU A 79 22.71 4.38 9.73
C GLU A 79 23.53 5.37 10.57
N GLY A 80 24.49 4.87 11.34
CA GLY A 80 25.44 5.71 12.09
C GLY A 80 26.29 6.59 11.17
N MET A 81 26.78 6.06 10.05
CA MET A 81 27.55 6.81 9.05
C MET A 81 26.68 7.83 8.30
N GLU A 82 25.46 7.46 7.94
CA GLU A 82 24.46 8.36 7.34
C GLU A 82 24.18 9.55 8.26
N THR A 83 23.96 9.28 9.54
CA THR A 83 23.74 10.29 10.58
C THR A 83 24.95 11.18 10.76
N PHE A 84 26.15 10.59 10.86
CA PHE A 84 27.41 11.33 11.02
C PHE A 84 27.71 12.26 9.84
N CYS A 85 27.50 11.77 8.62
CA CYS A 85 27.71 12.54 7.40
C CYS A 85 26.55 13.48 7.06
N ASN A 86 25.42 13.38 7.76
CA ASN A 86 24.16 14.06 7.44
C ASN A 86 23.68 13.80 6.00
N ILE A 87 23.79 12.53 5.56
CA ILE A 87 23.39 12.06 4.24
C ILE A 87 22.45 10.86 4.44
N SER A 88 21.37 10.75 3.67
CA SER A 88 20.44 9.61 3.73
C SER A 88 20.34 8.93 2.36
N PHE A 89 20.71 7.65 2.27
CA PHE A 89 20.64 6.85 1.04
C PHE A 89 19.33 6.07 0.93
N LYS A 90 18.19 6.72 1.18
CA LYS A 90 16.84 6.17 0.95
C LYS A 90 16.59 5.93 -0.55
N LYS A 91 17.13 4.83 -1.09
CA LYS A 91 16.83 4.35 -2.45
C LYS A 91 15.66 3.37 -2.38
N SER A 92 14.46 3.90 -2.18
CA SER A 92 13.23 3.13 -2.32
C SER A 92 12.32 3.83 -3.32
N HIS A 93 12.26 3.29 -4.55
CA HIS A 93 11.22 3.66 -5.51
C HIS A 93 9.81 3.40 -4.93
N GLN A 94 9.68 2.46 -4.00
CA GLN A 94 8.44 2.13 -3.29
C GLN A 94 7.95 3.25 -2.35
N HIS A 95 8.76 4.29 -2.10
CA HIS A 95 8.38 5.44 -1.28
C HIS A 95 8.45 6.76 -2.03
N ALA A 96 8.52 6.75 -3.37
CA ALA A 96 8.54 7.97 -4.17
C ALA A 96 7.33 8.87 -3.84
N ASP A 97 6.17 8.26 -3.57
CA ASP A 97 4.91 8.92 -3.20
C ASP A 97 4.86 9.42 -1.75
N PHE A 98 5.69 8.87 -0.85
CA PHE A 98 5.69 9.19 0.59
C PHE A 98 6.77 10.21 0.98
N THR A 99 7.26 10.98 0.02
CA THR A 99 8.16 12.10 0.32
C THR A 99 7.40 13.23 1.03
N ASP A 100 8.04 13.88 2.00
CA ASP A 100 7.43 14.99 2.76
C ASP A 100 6.84 16.07 1.84
N ALA A 101 7.51 16.34 0.71
CA ALA A 101 7.04 17.28 -0.30
C ALA A 101 5.74 16.83 -1.00
N ARG A 102 5.55 15.52 -1.25
CA ARG A 102 4.31 14.98 -1.84
C ARG A 102 3.19 14.89 -0.81
N ILE A 103 3.51 14.51 0.43
CA ILE A 103 2.55 14.53 1.55
C ILE A 103 2.03 15.95 1.75
N THR A 104 2.93 16.93 1.90
CA THR A 104 2.57 18.34 2.09
C THR A 104 1.71 18.87 0.93
N ARG A 105 2.01 18.46 -0.30
CA ARG A 105 1.22 18.84 -1.49
C ARG A 105 -0.16 18.19 -1.48
N GLY A 106 -0.24 16.89 -1.20
CA GLY A 106 -1.49 16.16 -1.10
C GLY A 106 -2.40 16.75 -0.03
N ASP A 107 -1.86 17.10 1.13
CA ASP A 107 -2.60 17.76 2.21
C ASP A 107 -3.15 19.12 1.75
N ALA A 108 -2.36 19.92 1.02
CA ALA A 108 -2.80 21.20 0.48
C ALA A 108 -3.92 21.04 -0.59
N GLU A 109 -3.85 20.00 -1.42
CA GLU A 109 -4.86 19.68 -2.42
C GLU A 109 -6.17 19.17 -1.79
N ILE A 110 -6.07 18.27 -0.80
CA ILE A 110 -7.21 17.80 -0.01
C ILE A 110 -7.91 18.97 0.68
N LYS A 111 -7.14 19.93 1.22
CA LYS A 111 -7.70 21.13 1.84
C LYS A 111 -8.52 21.94 0.83
N LYS A 112 -8.00 22.19 -0.37
CA LYS A 112 -8.75 22.89 -1.43
C LYS A 112 -10.02 22.16 -1.82
N LEU A 113 -9.95 20.84 -1.98
CA LEU A 113 -11.12 20.02 -2.31
C LEU A 113 -12.19 20.12 -1.21
N LYS A 114 -11.77 20.10 0.05
CA LYS A 114 -12.67 20.24 1.19
C LYS A 114 -13.34 21.62 1.22
N GLU A 115 -12.58 22.70 1.02
CA GLU A 115 -13.11 24.07 0.95
C GLU A 115 -14.11 24.23 -0.20
N TRP A 116 -13.82 23.61 -1.35
CA TRP A 116 -14.72 23.61 -2.50
C TRP A 116 -16.03 22.86 -2.20
N LEU A 117 -15.96 21.65 -1.64
CA LEU A 117 -17.15 20.86 -1.27
C LEU A 117 -17.99 21.54 -0.17
N GLN A 118 -17.36 22.26 0.76
CA GLN A 118 -18.10 23.01 1.79
C GLN A 118 -18.89 24.19 1.22
N SER A 119 -18.41 24.80 0.14
CA SER A 119 -19.09 25.91 -0.53
C SER A 119 -20.06 25.47 -1.62
N HIS A 120 -19.86 24.26 -2.16
CA HIS A 120 -20.65 23.67 -3.23
C HIS A 120 -21.04 22.25 -2.83
N ASP A 121 -21.89 22.12 -1.81
CA ASP A 121 -22.37 20.81 -1.39
C ASP A 121 -23.22 20.20 -2.51
N PRO A 122 -22.78 19.11 -3.17
CA PRO A 122 -23.55 18.48 -4.23
C PRO A 122 -24.65 17.57 -3.65
N PHE A 123 -24.68 17.36 -2.33
CA PHE A 123 -25.58 16.43 -1.67
C PHE A 123 -26.77 17.16 -1.05
N SER A 124 -27.93 16.51 -1.09
CA SER A 124 -29.12 16.99 -0.36
C SER A 124 -29.01 16.56 1.11
N GLU A 125 -29.47 17.43 2.02
CA GLU A 125 -29.60 17.07 3.43
C GLU A 125 -30.66 15.96 3.60
N LEU A 126 -30.22 14.75 3.95
CA LEU A 126 -31.07 13.58 4.18
C LEU A 126 -30.84 13.05 5.60
N ASP A 127 -31.92 12.70 6.32
CA ASP A 127 -31.87 12.02 7.64
C ASP A 127 -31.65 10.49 7.53
N VAL A 128 -31.30 10.02 6.33
CA VAL A 128 -31.14 8.62 5.99
C VAL A 128 -29.83 8.40 5.26
N ILE A 129 -29.21 7.26 5.52
CA ILE A 129 -27.94 6.89 4.87
C ILE A 129 -28.27 6.44 3.46
N THR A 130 -27.63 7.07 2.49
CA THR A 130 -27.82 6.79 1.07
C THR A 130 -26.51 6.40 0.42
N ASN A 131 -26.52 5.32 -0.36
CA ASN A 131 -25.41 4.94 -1.22
C ASN A 131 -25.35 5.90 -2.41
N ILE A 132 -24.25 6.63 -2.58
CA ILE A 132 -24.09 7.59 -3.68
C ILE A 132 -24.00 6.89 -5.04
N ALA A 133 -23.41 5.69 -5.10
CA ALA A 133 -23.23 4.97 -6.35
C ALA A 133 -24.53 4.31 -6.84
N THR A 134 -25.29 3.72 -5.92
CA THR A 134 -26.52 2.99 -6.26
C THR A 134 -27.80 3.77 -6.00
N GLY A 135 -27.78 4.78 -5.14
CA GLY A 135 -28.98 5.47 -4.67
C GLY A 135 -29.78 4.71 -3.61
N VAL A 136 -29.27 3.57 -3.12
CA VAL A 136 -29.96 2.76 -2.10
C VAL A 136 -30.01 3.49 -0.77
N ILE A 137 -31.21 3.56 -0.18
CA ILE A 137 -31.47 4.24 1.09
C ILE A 137 -31.73 3.20 2.20
N ASP A 138 -31.13 3.41 3.37
CA ASP A 138 -31.45 2.64 4.57
C ASP A 138 -32.73 3.13 5.25
N HIS A 139 -33.87 2.57 4.85
CA HIS A 139 -35.16 2.88 5.50
C HIS A 139 -35.29 2.31 6.92
N GLU A 140 -34.56 1.24 7.25
CA GLU A 140 -34.67 0.54 8.52
C GLU A 140 -33.72 1.10 9.61
N LYS A 141 -32.86 2.07 9.24
CA LYS A 141 -31.82 2.67 10.11
C LYS A 141 -30.97 1.61 10.83
N THR A 142 -30.63 0.53 10.12
CA THR A 142 -29.85 -0.60 10.65
C THR A 142 -28.36 -0.47 10.35
N ILE A 143 -27.98 0.37 9.39
CA ILE A 143 -26.60 0.57 8.98
C ILE A 143 -25.88 1.50 9.93
N ASN A 144 -24.67 1.12 10.29
CA ASN A 144 -23.79 1.90 11.15
C ASN A 144 -22.35 2.03 10.59
N CYS A 145 -22.17 1.82 9.28
CA CYS A 145 -20.86 1.84 8.62
C CYS A 145 -20.10 3.16 8.75
N TYR A 146 -20.81 4.28 8.88
CA TYR A 146 -20.22 5.60 9.11
C TYR A 146 -19.50 5.72 10.47
N ASN A 147 -19.86 4.89 11.46
CA ASN A 147 -19.24 4.84 12.79
C ASN A 147 -18.23 3.69 12.94
N ALA A 148 -17.73 3.13 11.83
CA ALA A 148 -16.91 1.93 11.88
C ALA A 148 -15.62 2.09 12.71
N PHE A 149 -15.02 3.27 12.66
CA PHE A 149 -13.80 3.58 13.41
C PHE A 149 -14.03 3.54 14.92
N ASP A 150 -15.06 4.24 15.41
CA ASP A 150 -15.40 4.28 16.83
C ASP A 150 -15.82 2.91 17.36
N GLN A 151 -16.61 2.16 16.58
CA GLN A 151 -16.97 0.77 16.88
C GLN A 151 -15.72 -0.13 16.94
N GLY A 152 -14.76 0.10 16.06
CA GLY A 152 -13.45 -0.56 16.07
C GLY A 152 -12.67 -0.28 17.36
N ILE A 153 -12.57 0.99 17.76
CA ILE A 153 -11.91 1.40 19.01
C ILE A 153 -12.57 0.73 20.22
N GLU A 154 -13.90 0.75 20.30
CA GLU A 154 -14.62 0.08 21.38
C GLU A 154 -14.36 -1.42 21.41
N THR A 155 -14.32 -2.05 20.25
CA THR A 155 -14.05 -3.48 20.12
C THR A 155 -12.63 -3.81 20.57
N VAL A 156 -11.64 -3.02 20.16
CA VAL A 156 -10.25 -3.17 20.61
C VAL A 156 -10.12 -2.99 22.12
N LYS A 157 -10.80 -2.01 22.72
CA LYS A 157 -10.83 -1.84 24.17
C LYS A 157 -11.38 -3.06 24.90
N LYS A 158 -12.42 -3.72 24.35
CA LYS A 158 -13.01 -4.95 24.91
C LYS A 158 -12.08 -6.16 24.77
N ILE A 159 -11.26 -6.18 23.72
CA ILE A 159 -10.26 -7.22 23.48
C ILE A 159 -9.04 -7.06 24.39
N ASN A 160 -8.69 -5.82 24.74
CA ASN A 160 -7.51 -5.54 25.53
C ASN A 160 -7.57 -6.25 26.89
N GLY A 161 -6.57 -7.08 27.18
CA GLY A 161 -6.50 -7.89 28.40
C GLY A 161 -7.19 -9.27 28.34
N GLN A 162 -7.83 -9.63 27.23
CA GLN A 162 -8.38 -10.98 27.03
C GLN A 162 -7.35 -11.94 26.42
N ASN A 163 -7.42 -13.21 26.82
CA ASN A 163 -6.67 -14.26 26.14
C ASN A 163 -7.28 -14.55 24.77
N PHE A 164 -6.42 -14.80 23.77
CA PHE A 164 -6.85 -15.10 22.40
C PHE A 164 -7.82 -16.29 22.32
N ARG A 165 -7.68 -17.28 23.22
CA ARG A 165 -8.56 -18.46 23.28
C ARG A 165 -9.99 -18.15 23.71
N ASP A 166 -10.17 -17.11 24.52
CA ASP A 166 -11.47 -16.72 25.09
C ASP A 166 -12.15 -15.61 24.28
N LEU A 167 -11.44 -15.06 23.30
CA LEU A 167 -11.91 -13.98 22.44
C LEU A 167 -13.04 -14.47 21.53
N LYS A 168 -14.25 -13.98 21.79
CA LYS A 168 -15.44 -14.26 20.97
C LYS A 168 -15.99 -12.95 20.40
N LEU A 169 -15.74 -12.71 19.13
CA LEU A 169 -16.33 -11.60 18.40
C LEU A 169 -17.77 -11.94 18.01
N LYS A 170 -18.73 -11.23 18.61
CA LYS A 170 -20.15 -11.39 18.27
C LYS A 170 -20.44 -10.65 16.97
N THR A 171 -21.36 -11.17 16.17
CA THR A 171 -21.87 -10.49 14.97
C THR A 171 -22.51 -9.14 15.30
N SER A 172 -23.07 -8.96 16.50
CA SER A 172 -23.58 -7.69 16.98
C SER A 172 -22.51 -6.62 17.24
N GLN A 173 -21.24 -7.01 17.37
CA GLN A 173 -20.10 -6.08 17.51
C GLN A 173 -19.51 -5.70 16.15
N LYS A 174 -19.94 -6.37 15.08
CA LYS A 174 -19.54 -6.01 13.74
C LYS A 174 -20.38 -4.84 13.26
N VAL A 175 -19.71 -3.96 12.55
CA VAL A 175 -20.35 -2.87 11.82
C VAL A 175 -21.20 -3.48 10.71
N VAL A 176 -22.42 -2.99 10.58
CA VAL A 176 -23.38 -3.32 9.51
C VAL A 176 -23.02 -2.45 8.30
N PRO A 177 -22.54 -3.07 7.20
CA PRO A 177 -22.15 -2.33 6.01
C PRO A 177 -23.37 -1.81 5.25
N LEU A 178 -23.17 -0.82 4.38
CA LEU A 178 -24.22 -0.28 3.51
C LEU A 178 -24.83 -1.35 2.58
N LEU A 179 -24.05 -2.38 2.22
CA LEU A 179 -24.52 -3.57 1.49
C LEU A 179 -25.63 -4.34 2.24
N ALA A 180 -25.72 -4.18 3.57
CA ALA A 180 -26.77 -4.82 4.36
C ALA A 180 -28.14 -4.15 4.19
N ALA A 181 -28.20 -2.87 3.77
CA ALA A 181 -29.39 -2.33 3.12
C ALA A 181 -29.50 -2.96 1.73
N ASN A 182 -29.72 -4.26 1.70
CA ASN A 182 -30.29 -4.87 0.51
C ASN A 182 -31.67 -4.25 0.35
N SER A 183 -31.91 -3.73 -0.83
CA SER A 183 -33.22 -3.31 -1.25
C SER A 183 -34.10 -4.54 -1.48
N LYS A 184 -34.53 -5.15 -0.37
CA LYS A 184 -35.31 -6.37 -0.36
C LYS A 184 -36.73 -6.02 -0.81
N LEU A 185 -37.20 -6.59 -1.92
CA LEU A 185 -38.62 -6.55 -2.22
C LEU A 185 -39.34 -7.61 -1.42
N LYS A 186 -40.48 -7.23 -0.85
CA LYS A 186 -41.37 -8.16 -0.16
C LYS A 186 -42.26 -8.84 -1.19
N ILE A 187 -41.97 -10.09 -1.52
CA ILE A 187 -42.76 -10.93 -2.41
C ILE A 187 -43.39 -12.03 -1.56
N ASN A 188 -44.71 -12.13 -1.53
CA ASN A 188 -45.44 -13.15 -0.75
C ASN A 188 -45.02 -13.25 0.74
N ASN A 189 -44.83 -12.10 1.40
CA ASN A 189 -44.33 -11.98 2.78
C ASN A 189 -42.88 -12.43 3.02
N GLU A 190 -42.12 -12.80 2.00
CA GLU A 190 -40.69 -13.06 2.09
C GLU A 190 -39.89 -11.91 1.50
N HIS A 191 -38.76 -11.59 2.14
CA HIS A 191 -37.84 -10.57 1.65
C HIS A 191 -36.87 -11.19 0.66
N VAL A 192 -37.00 -10.83 -0.61
CA VAL A 192 -36.12 -11.31 -1.68
C VAL A 192 -35.11 -10.20 -2.01
N PRO A 193 -33.79 -10.46 -1.87
CA PRO A 193 -32.78 -9.51 -2.31
C PRO A 193 -32.79 -9.43 -3.85
N ILE A 194 -32.76 -8.20 -4.38
CA ILE A 194 -32.68 -7.97 -5.82
C ILE A 194 -31.27 -7.56 -6.16
N ASP A 195 -30.64 -8.35 -7.02
CA ASP A 195 -29.41 -7.99 -7.71
C ASP A 195 -29.80 -7.44 -9.10
N PRO A 196 -29.66 -6.13 -9.35
CA PRO A 196 -30.01 -5.52 -10.63
C PRO A 196 -29.23 -6.14 -11.80
N LEU A 197 -27.96 -6.53 -11.60
CA LEU A 197 -27.14 -7.15 -12.64
C LEU A 197 -27.68 -8.52 -13.03
N LEU A 198 -28.00 -9.36 -12.03
CA LEU A 198 -28.61 -10.67 -12.28
C LEU A 198 -29.98 -10.52 -12.95
N LEU A 199 -30.76 -9.50 -12.56
CA LEU A 199 -32.05 -9.21 -13.17
C LEU A 199 -31.89 -8.79 -14.64
N PHE A 200 -30.94 -7.91 -14.93
CA PHE A 200 -30.59 -7.51 -16.29
C PHE A 200 -30.15 -8.71 -17.13
N GLN A 201 -29.23 -9.54 -16.63
CA GLN A 201 -28.78 -10.77 -17.31
C GLN A 201 -29.95 -11.71 -17.62
N ARG A 202 -30.87 -11.93 -16.68
CA ARG A 202 -32.07 -12.75 -16.89
C ARG A 202 -32.97 -12.16 -17.97
N ILE A 203 -33.19 -10.84 -17.96
CA ILE A 203 -33.96 -10.16 -19.00
C ILE A 203 -33.30 -10.33 -20.37
N THR A 204 -31.97 -10.17 -20.45
CA THR A 204 -31.21 -10.37 -21.70
C THR A 204 -31.36 -11.78 -22.25
N VAL A 205 -31.33 -12.81 -21.39
CA VAL A 205 -31.48 -14.21 -21.79
C VAL A 205 -32.93 -14.56 -22.16
N LEU A 206 -33.92 -14.00 -21.44
CA LEU A 206 -35.34 -14.33 -21.61
C LEU A 206 -36.04 -13.49 -22.69
N LYS A 207 -35.44 -12.37 -23.12
CA LYS A 207 -35.98 -11.51 -24.18
C LYS A 207 -36.00 -12.27 -25.51
N LYS A 208 -37.21 -12.55 -26.03
CA LYS A 208 -37.40 -13.15 -27.36
C LYS A 208 -37.79 -12.11 -28.42
N SER A 209 -38.44 -11.02 -28.02
CA SER A 209 -38.81 -9.91 -28.89
C SER A 209 -38.67 -8.55 -28.19
N ASP A 210 -38.77 -7.46 -28.96
CA ASP A 210 -38.80 -6.11 -28.40
C ASP A 210 -40.10 -5.82 -27.64
N THR A 211 -41.19 -6.49 -27.98
CA THR A 211 -42.45 -6.40 -27.22
C THR A 211 -42.33 -7.03 -25.83
N ASP A 212 -41.58 -8.13 -25.70
CA ASP A 212 -41.29 -8.73 -24.40
C ASP A 212 -40.46 -7.79 -23.53
N LEU A 213 -39.44 -7.15 -24.11
CA LEU A 213 -38.63 -6.16 -23.39
C LEU A 213 -39.46 -4.97 -22.92
N GLN A 214 -40.33 -4.43 -23.77
CA GLN A 214 -41.26 -3.37 -23.38
C GLN A 214 -42.15 -3.82 -22.22
N ASN A 215 -42.63 -5.07 -22.24
CA ASN A 215 -43.44 -5.61 -21.15
C ASN A 215 -42.63 -5.76 -19.85
N TYR A 216 -41.39 -6.21 -19.91
CA TYR A 216 -40.52 -6.33 -18.73
C TYR A 216 -40.21 -4.96 -18.12
N MET A 217 -40.02 -3.93 -18.94
CA MET A 217 -39.70 -2.56 -18.50
C MET A 217 -40.93 -1.72 -18.16
N LYS A 218 -42.16 -2.29 -18.12
CA LYS A 218 -43.38 -1.54 -17.79
C LYS A 218 -43.40 -1.01 -16.36
N ASN A 219 -42.74 -1.71 -15.44
CA ASN A 219 -42.68 -1.37 -14.03
C ASN A 219 -41.24 -1.14 -13.59
N GLU A 220 -41.07 -0.52 -12.42
CA GLU A 220 -39.77 -0.41 -11.77
C GLU A 220 -39.29 -1.81 -11.31
N LEU A 221 -38.25 -2.30 -11.97
CA LEU A 221 -37.76 -3.68 -11.87
C LEU A 221 -36.80 -3.90 -10.70
N ALA A 222 -36.01 -2.87 -10.39
CA ALA A 222 -35.10 -2.85 -9.28
C ALA A 222 -35.30 -1.53 -8.52
N PRO A 223 -35.24 -1.58 -7.18
CA PRO A 223 -35.34 -0.39 -6.32
C PRO A 223 -34.13 0.54 -6.43
N TYR A 224 -33.11 0.18 -7.22
CA TYR A 224 -31.96 1.01 -7.53
C TYR A 224 -31.39 0.64 -8.91
N LEU A 225 -30.77 1.61 -9.58
CA LEU A 225 -30.16 1.43 -10.89
C LEU A 225 -28.91 0.54 -10.81
N LEU A 226 -28.58 -0.15 -11.90
CA LEU A 226 -27.22 -0.70 -12.04
C LEU A 226 -26.24 0.48 -11.92
N SER A 227 -25.28 0.36 -11.00
CA SER A 227 -24.17 1.29 -10.93
C SER A 227 -23.47 1.31 -12.29
N LEU A 228 -23.24 2.51 -12.83
CA LEU A 228 -22.44 2.72 -14.05
C LEU A 228 -20.96 2.38 -13.83
N TYR A 229 -20.55 2.23 -12.57
CA TYR A 229 -19.18 1.99 -12.14
C TYR A 229 -19.16 0.75 -11.25
N ASP A 230 -18.29 -0.21 -11.54
CA ASP A 230 -17.99 -1.31 -10.63
C ASP A 230 -16.69 -1.06 -9.87
N ASP A 231 -16.31 -1.97 -8.96
CA ASP A 231 -15.07 -1.87 -8.19
C ASP A 231 -13.80 -1.89 -9.07
N ALA A 232 -13.92 -2.27 -10.35
CA ALA A 232 -12.84 -2.31 -11.32
C ALA A 232 -12.81 -1.06 -12.24
N GLY A 233 -13.85 -0.24 -12.27
CA GLY A 233 -13.95 1.00 -13.06
C GLY A 233 -15.20 1.07 -13.95
N MET A 234 -15.14 1.83 -15.04
CA MET A 234 -16.11 1.69 -16.15
C MET A 234 -15.77 0.46 -17.00
#